data_AF-A0A7K9M3N3-F1
#
_entry.id   AF-A0A7K9M3N3-F1
#
_cell.length_a   1.000
_cell.length_b   1.000
_cell.length_c   1.000
_cell.angle_alpha   90.00
_cell.angle_beta   90.00
_cell.angle_gamma   90.00
#
_symmetry.space_group_name_H-M   'P 1'
#
loop_
_entity.id
_entity.type
_entity.pdbx_description
1 polymer ?
#
loop_
_entity_poly.entity_id
_entity_poly.type
_entity_poly.pdbx_seq_one_letter_code
_entity_poly.pdbx_strand_id
1 'polypeptide(L)'
;WHIGEKCLAPCLENGKLHEGTISSIGKDKNGKSFAVVSFLESEERKILITKLCRAEASTGPWKSLIFDDGDLEKPYFPDRNLPSPAVAFKLSDNGDFIPYTINRYLRDYQREGAQFLYGHYANKEGCILGDDMGLGKTIQVISFLAAVLHKKGTCEDVENNMPEFLLRTMKKESKCNPKKTFLIVAPLSVLYNWKDELDTWGYFKVSVLHGSKKHDDLSRIKQGKCEVALTTYEILRLYLDEFNSVEWSAVIVDEAHRIKNPKAQITQTMKSLKCNVRIGLTGTILQNNMKELWCVMDWAVPGLLGSRLHFKKKFSDPVEHGQRHTATKRELATGRKAMLKLARKMSGWFLRRTKALISDQLPKKEDRIVYCSLTEFQKAVYQAVLETEDVGLVLQAGESCSCNSGRKRKNCCYKVNAHGETIKSLRFSYLTILQKVANHAALLQTDNTSKQQEAHIKRVCSQVFSSFPDFVQLSKDAAFETISDPKYSGKMKV
;
A
#
# COMPACT_ATOMS: atom_id res chain seq x y z
N TRP A 1 50.51 -22.17 10.33
CA TRP A 1 50.77 -21.35 11.52
C TRP A 1 52.17 -20.82 11.41
N HIS A 2 52.30 -19.51 11.26
CA HIS A 2 53.57 -18.79 11.24
C HIS A 2 53.69 -17.93 12.50
N ILE A 3 54.92 -17.67 12.94
CA ILE A 3 55.19 -16.76 14.05
C ILE A 3 54.72 -15.35 13.63
N GLY A 4 53.88 -14.72 14.44
CA GLY A 4 53.22 -13.44 14.16
C GLY A 4 51.80 -13.54 13.59
N GLU A 5 51.27 -14.72 13.29
CA GLU A 5 49.86 -14.88 12.85
C GLU A 5 48.88 -14.69 14.01
N LYS A 6 47.76 -13.99 13.75
CA LYS A 6 46.62 -13.87 14.64
C LYS A 6 45.79 -15.17 14.63
N CYS A 7 45.45 -15.67 15.81
CA CYS A 7 44.69 -16.90 15.99
C CYS A 7 43.63 -16.75 17.09
N LEU A 8 42.56 -17.52 16.98
CA LEU A 8 41.58 -17.69 18.04
C LEU A 8 41.92 -18.96 18.83
N ALA A 9 42.10 -18.82 20.15
CA ALA A 9 42.51 -19.90 21.02
C ALA A 9 41.67 -19.97 22.31
N PRO A 10 41.32 -21.17 22.82
CA PRO A 10 40.43 -21.32 23.97
C PRO A 10 41.12 -20.93 25.29
N CYS A 11 40.49 -20.06 26.08
CA CYS A 11 40.92 -19.74 27.43
C CYS A 11 40.30 -20.72 28.44
N LEU A 12 41.13 -21.37 29.27
CA LEU A 12 40.70 -22.43 30.21
C LEU A 12 39.76 -21.94 31.31
N GLU A 13 39.73 -20.64 31.61
CA GLU A 13 38.90 -20.10 32.69
C GLU A 13 37.42 -19.98 32.32
N ASN A 14 37.09 -19.80 31.03
CA ASN A 14 35.72 -19.55 30.56
C ASN A 14 35.29 -20.39 29.35
N GLY A 15 36.16 -21.21 28.76
CA GLY A 15 35.86 -22.04 27.58
C GLY A 15 35.59 -21.27 26.28
N LYS A 16 35.65 -19.92 26.31
CA LYS A 16 35.50 -19.04 25.16
C LYS A 16 36.82 -18.87 24.40
N LEU A 17 36.72 -18.68 23.09
CA LEU A 17 37.85 -18.43 22.21
C LEU A 17 38.26 -16.95 22.30
N HIS A 18 39.53 -16.69 22.58
CA HIS A 18 40.10 -15.34 22.62
C HIS A 18 41.13 -15.15 21.49
N GLU A 19 41.23 -13.93 20.98
CA GLU A 19 42.22 -13.55 19.97
C GLU A 19 43.61 -13.40 20.61
N GLY A 20 44.60 -14.06 20.02
CA GLY A 20 46.00 -13.98 20.44
C GLY A 20 46.95 -14.15 19.25
N THR A 21 48.21 -13.77 19.45
CA THR A 21 49.24 -13.81 18.39
C THR A 21 50.23 -14.93 18.67
N ILE A 22 50.63 -15.68 17.64
CA ILE A 22 51.57 -16.79 17.82
C ILE A 22 52.99 -16.26 17.99
N SER A 23 53.60 -16.47 19.16
CA SER A 23 54.97 -16.05 19.48
C SER A 23 56.02 -17.10 19.12
N SER A 24 55.70 -18.40 19.26
CA SER A 24 56.61 -19.49 18.86
C SER A 24 55.87 -20.79 18.56
N ILE A 25 56.49 -21.68 17.78
CA ILE A 25 55.93 -22.99 17.40
C ILE A 25 56.99 -24.06 17.68
N GLY A 26 56.60 -25.13 18.37
CA GLY A 26 57.49 -26.25 18.70
C GLY A 26 56.81 -27.61 18.61
N LYS A 27 57.59 -28.68 18.69
CA LYS A 27 57.09 -30.07 18.78
C LYS A 27 57.49 -30.66 20.12
N ASP A 28 56.55 -31.36 20.75
CA ASP A 28 56.83 -32.06 22.00
C ASP A 28 57.52 -33.41 21.72
N LYS A 29 58.10 -34.03 22.76
CA LYS A 29 58.82 -35.32 22.66
C LYS A 29 57.97 -36.46 22.07
N ASN A 30 56.64 -36.32 22.09
CA ASN A 30 55.67 -37.25 21.50
C ASN A 30 55.19 -36.87 20.08
N GLY A 31 55.89 -35.96 19.39
CA GLY A 31 55.60 -35.57 17.99
C GLY A 31 54.41 -34.63 17.80
N LYS A 32 53.71 -34.23 18.88
CA LYS A 32 52.59 -33.28 18.82
C LYS A 32 53.10 -31.84 18.72
N SER A 33 52.56 -31.10 17.75
CA SER A 33 52.96 -29.71 17.49
C SER A 33 52.14 -28.72 18.32
N PHE A 34 52.81 -27.79 19.00
CA PHE A 34 52.23 -26.76 19.86
C PHE A 34 52.65 -25.36 19.40
N ALA A 35 51.81 -24.38 19.68
CA ALA A 35 52.11 -22.96 19.49
C ALA A 35 52.00 -22.25 20.85
N VAL A 36 52.91 -21.32 21.12
CA VAL A 36 52.79 -20.37 22.22
C VAL A 36 52.06 -19.15 21.68
N VAL A 37 50.96 -18.77 22.33
CA VAL A 37 50.08 -17.68 21.94
C VAL A 37 50.10 -16.61 23.03
N SER A 38 50.42 -15.38 22.66
CA SER A 38 50.36 -14.20 23.53
C SER A 38 48.99 -13.54 23.41
N PHE A 39 48.29 -13.38 24.52
CA PHE A 39 47.01 -12.64 24.59
C PHE A 39 47.25 -11.17 24.98
N LEU A 40 46.29 -10.29 24.67
CA LEU A 40 46.36 -8.83 24.90
C LEU A 40 46.64 -8.42 26.37
N GLU A 41 46.38 -9.30 27.33
CA GLU A 41 46.60 -9.08 28.77
C GLU A 41 47.98 -9.58 29.26
N SER A 42 48.96 -9.74 28.34
CA SER A 42 50.36 -10.13 28.62
C SER A 42 50.60 -11.54 29.14
N GLU A 43 49.62 -12.45 28.99
CA GLU A 43 49.81 -13.87 29.27
C GLU A 43 50.19 -14.66 28.01
N GLU A 44 51.34 -15.34 28.06
CA GLU A 44 51.75 -16.31 27.04
C GLU A 44 51.33 -17.72 27.43
N ARG A 45 50.61 -18.42 26.56
CA ARG A 45 50.11 -19.77 26.85
C ARG A 45 50.46 -20.77 25.74
N LYS A 46 50.84 -21.98 26.14
CA LYS A 46 51.18 -23.09 25.23
C LYS A 46 49.93 -23.88 24.85
N ILE A 47 49.56 -23.86 23.58
CA ILE A 47 48.31 -24.43 23.06
C ILE A 47 48.60 -25.41 21.91
N LEU A 48 47.86 -26.53 21.86
CA LEU A 48 47.97 -27.50 20.77
C LEU A 48 47.46 -26.89 19.46
N ILE A 49 48.22 -27.09 18.37
CA ILE A 49 47.88 -26.53 17.06
C ILE A 49 46.49 -26.98 16.56
N THR A 50 46.05 -28.18 16.93
CA THR A 50 44.72 -28.70 16.56
C THR A 50 43.55 -27.95 17.21
N LYS A 51 43.80 -27.15 18.25
CA LYS A 51 42.79 -26.33 18.93
C LYS A 51 42.83 -24.86 18.53
N LEU A 52 43.71 -24.49 17.59
CA LEU A 52 43.81 -23.12 17.07
C LEU A 52 42.87 -22.97 15.87
N CYS A 53 42.07 -21.91 15.86
CA CYS A 53 41.27 -21.52 14.70
C CYS A 53 41.91 -20.29 14.04
N ARG A 54 42.06 -20.31 12.71
CA ARG A 54 42.59 -19.15 11.97
C ARG A 54 41.61 -18.00 12.15
N ALA A 55 42.10 -16.87 12.65
CA ALA A 55 41.38 -15.62 12.44
C ALA A 55 41.46 -15.35 10.94
N GLU A 56 40.34 -15.34 10.23
CA GLU A 56 40.34 -15.07 8.80
C GLU A 56 40.87 -13.64 8.56
N ALA A 57 42.12 -13.55 8.12
CA ALA A 57 42.67 -12.34 7.54
C ALA A 57 42.00 -12.13 6.19
N SER A 58 40.90 -11.37 6.19
CA SER A 58 40.26 -10.89 4.98
C SER A 58 41.19 -9.89 4.30
N THR A 59 41.97 -10.38 3.34
CA THR A 59 42.88 -9.60 2.51
C THR A 59 42.08 -8.92 1.40
N GLY A 60 41.57 -7.74 1.71
CA GLY A 60 41.17 -6.72 0.75
C GLY A 60 41.59 -5.36 1.32
N PRO A 61 42.08 -4.41 0.52
CA PRO A 61 42.38 -3.10 1.04
C PRO A 61 41.04 -2.46 1.44
N TRP A 62 40.84 -2.36 2.77
CA TRP A 62 39.78 -1.64 3.48
C TRP A 62 38.56 -2.48 3.92
N LYS A 63 38.79 -3.63 4.56
CA LYS A 63 37.75 -4.30 5.36
C LYS A 63 37.57 -3.75 6.78
N SER A 64 37.93 -2.49 7.01
CA SER A 64 37.71 -1.83 8.30
C SER A 64 37.37 -0.37 8.08
N LEU A 65 36.07 -0.08 8.06
CA LEU A 65 35.45 1.10 8.66
C LEU A 65 33.91 0.93 8.59
N ILE A 66 33.35 0.43 9.69
CA ILE A 66 32.03 0.75 10.27
C ILE A 66 31.01 -0.42 10.42
N PHE A 67 30.95 -1.47 9.57
CA PHE A 67 29.94 -2.55 9.74
C PHE A 67 30.42 -3.95 9.28
N ASP A 68 30.00 -5.03 9.95
CA ASP A 68 30.17 -6.40 9.46
C ASP A 68 29.17 -6.68 8.31
N ASP A 69 29.56 -7.49 7.30
CA ASP A 69 28.74 -7.78 6.10
C ASP A 69 27.32 -8.30 6.44
N GLY A 70 27.15 -8.95 7.61
CA GLY A 70 25.86 -9.44 8.11
C GLY A 70 24.96 -8.37 8.76
N ASP A 71 25.51 -7.22 9.18
CA ASP A 71 24.77 -6.18 9.91
C ASP A 71 23.98 -5.24 8.98
N LEU A 72 24.29 -5.25 7.68
CA LEU A 72 23.68 -4.38 6.67
C LEU A 72 22.82 -5.14 5.64
N GLU A 73 22.46 -6.39 5.90
CA GLU A 73 21.49 -7.09 5.05
C GLU A 73 20.08 -6.53 5.29
N LYS A 74 19.40 -6.11 4.21
CA LYS A 74 17.98 -5.73 4.24
C LYS A 74 17.12 -6.77 3.51
N PRO A 75 15.95 -7.15 4.06
CA PRO A 75 15.38 -6.69 5.33
C PRO A 75 15.99 -7.37 6.57
N TYR A 76 16.09 -6.61 7.66
CA TYR A 76 16.47 -7.15 8.97
C TYR A 76 15.22 -7.28 9.86
N PHE A 77 14.82 -8.52 10.13
CA PHE A 77 13.73 -8.83 11.05
C PHE A 77 14.28 -9.67 12.21
N PRO A 78 14.56 -9.07 13.38
CA PRO A 78 14.95 -9.84 14.56
C PRO A 78 13.80 -10.81 14.91
N ASP A 79 14.15 -12.04 15.28
CA ASP A 79 13.23 -13.05 15.83
C ASP A 79 12.21 -13.71 14.88
N ARG A 80 12.40 -13.65 13.55
CA ARG A 80 11.53 -14.39 12.61
C ARG A 80 12.18 -15.66 12.06
N ASN A 81 11.49 -16.79 12.25
CA ASN A 81 11.78 -18.03 11.53
C ASN A 81 11.76 -17.78 10.02
N LEU A 82 12.84 -18.14 9.34
CA LEU A 82 12.99 -17.94 7.91
C LEU A 82 12.09 -18.91 7.16
N PRO A 83 11.09 -18.43 6.39
CA PRO A 83 10.15 -19.31 5.73
C PRO A 83 10.79 -20.06 4.55
N SER A 84 11.98 -19.69 4.08
CA SER A 84 12.62 -20.33 2.94
C SER A 84 14.16 -20.27 2.98
N PRO A 85 14.84 -21.19 2.25
CA PRO A 85 16.30 -21.20 2.15
C PRO A 85 16.87 -19.89 1.58
N ALA A 86 18.10 -19.54 1.98
CA ALA A 86 18.83 -18.37 1.50
C ALA A 86 19.35 -18.57 0.06
N VAL A 87 18.43 -18.68 -0.90
CA VAL A 87 18.72 -18.89 -2.32
C VAL A 87 18.06 -17.78 -3.13
N ALA A 88 18.73 -17.29 -4.16
CA ALA A 88 18.15 -16.34 -5.10
C ALA A 88 17.07 -17.02 -5.95
N PHE A 89 15.96 -16.33 -6.24
CA PHE A 89 14.89 -16.87 -7.08
C PHE A 89 15.03 -16.40 -8.51
N LYS A 90 15.26 -17.32 -9.45
CA LYS A 90 15.42 -17.01 -10.87
C LYS A 90 14.06 -16.63 -11.48
N LEU A 91 13.94 -15.42 -12.02
CA LEU A 91 12.71 -14.94 -12.66
C LEU A 91 12.66 -15.26 -14.15
N SER A 92 13.82 -15.28 -14.81
CA SER A 92 13.94 -15.65 -16.23
C SER A 92 15.30 -16.24 -16.56
N ASP A 93 15.37 -16.89 -17.71
CA ASP A 93 16.62 -17.44 -18.26
C ASP A 93 17.66 -16.38 -18.61
N ASN A 94 17.24 -15.13 -18.73
CA ASN A 94 18.10 -13.98 -19.03
C ASN A 94 18.96 -13.50 -17.84
N GLY A 95 18.90 -14.19 -16.70
CA GLY A 95 19.79 -13.94 -15.57
C GLY A 95 19.25 -12.98 -14.50
N ASP A 96 18.01 -12.50 -14.63
CA ASP A 96 17.37 -11.69 -13.58
C ASP A 96 16.83 -12.58 -12.47
N PHE A 97 17.20 -12.24 -11.23
CA PHE A 97 16.82 -12.97 -10.03
C PHE A 97 16.37 -12.02 -8.92
N ILE A 98 15.45 -12.50 -8.09
CA ILE A 98 15.16 -11.87 -6.79
C ILE A 98 16.31 -12.25 -5.86
N PRO A 99 16.94 -11.28 -5.17
CA PRO A 99 18.04 -11.57 -4.26
C PRO A 99 17.61 -12.48 -3.11
N TYR A 100 18.55 -13.28 -2.60
CA TYR A 100 18.29 -14.23 -1.51
C TYR A 100 17.79 -13.53 -0.24
N THR A 101 18.26 -12.30 -0.01
CA THR A 101 17.89 -11.42 1.12
C THR A 101 16.39 -11.19 1.18
N ILE A 102 15.74 -10.94 0.04
CA ILE A 102 14.29 -10.79 -0.05
C ILE A 102 13.61 -12.15 -0.17
N ASN A 103 14.11 -13.04 -1.04
CA ASN A 103 13.43 -14.29 -1.39
C ASN A 103 13.24 -15.24 -0.19
N ARG A 104 14.14 -15.22 0.79
CA ARG A 104 14.03 -16.02 2.02
C ARG A 104 12.77 -15.71 2.84
N TYR A 105 12.15 -14.55 2.65
CA TYR A 105 10.92 -14.11 3.34
C TYR A 105 9.65 -14.23 2.47
N LEU A 106 9.79 -14.46 1.16
CA LEU A 106 8.64 -14.56 0.25
C LEU A 106 7.94 -15.91 0.38
N ARG A 107 6.61 -15.87 0.30
CA ARG A 107 5.77 -17.07 0.10
C ARG A 107 5.76 -17.48 -1.37
N ASP A 108 5.42 -18.73 -1.67
CA ASP A 108 5.39 -19.25 -3.04
C ASP A 108 4.50 -18.42 -3.98
N TYR A 109 3.29 -18.10 -3.53
CA TYR A 109 2.42 -17.22 -4.31
C TYR A 109 3.04 -15.82 -4.50
N GLN A 110 3.81 -15.28 -3.54
CA GLN A 110 4.45 -13.98 -3.73
C GLN A 110 5.55 -14.06 -4.80
N ARG A 111 6.28 -15.18 -4.88
CA ARG A 111 7.27 -15.45 -5.95
C ARG A 111 6.61 -15.50 -7.33
N GLU A 112 5.52 -16.26 -7.45
CA GLU A 112 4.72 -16.33 -8.68
C GLU A 112 4.20 -14.95 -9.09
N GLY A 113 3.79 -14.13 -8.11
CA GLY A 113 3.31 -12.78 -8.37
C GLY A 113 4.41 -11.84 -8.89
N ALA A 114 5.60 -11.90 -8.28
CA ALA A 114 6.75 -11.15 -8.76
C ALA A 114 7.20 -11.64 -10.16
N GLN A 115 7.15 -12.94 -10.43
CA GLN A 115 7.41 -13.53 -11.74
C GLN A 115 6.40 -13.07 -12.80
N PHE A 116 5.12 -13.03 -12.45
CA PHE A 116 4.06 -12.51 -13.30
C PHE A 116 4.31 -11.04 -13.68
N LEU A 117 4.63 -10.19 -12.70
CA LEU A 117 4.97 -8.79 -12.93
C LEU A 117 6.19 -8.64 -13.85
N TYR A 118 7.24 -9.42 -13.58
CA TYR A 118 8.47 -9.42 -14.35
C TYR A 118 8.25 -9.86 -15.80
N GLY A 119 7.50 -10.93 -16.03
CA GLY A 119 7.22 -11.45 -17.38
C GLY A 119 6.52 -10.43 -18.27
N HIS A 120 5.52 -9.73 -17.73
CA HIS A 120 4.85 -8.65 -18.46
C HIS A 120 5.77 -7.46 -18.71
N TYR A 121 6.57 -7.06 -17.72
CA TYR A 121 7.54 -5.99 -17.88
C TYR A 121 8.58 -6.31 -18.97
N ALA A 122 9.12 -7.53 -18.98
CA ALA A 122 10.09 -7.98 -19.99
C ALA A 122 9.49 -7.97 -21.41
N ASN A 123 8.21 -8.34 -21.54
CA ASN A 123 7.47 -8.31 -22.80
C ASN A 123 6.95 -6.91 -23.19
N LYS A 124 7.21 -5.86 -22.37
CA LYS A 124 6.68 -4.50 -22.53
C LYS A 124 5.15 -4.45 -22.57
N GLU A 125 4.51 -5.34 -21.83
CA GLU A 125 3.06 -5.39 -21.68
C GLU A 125 2.63 -4.92 -20.29
N GLY A 126 1.44 -4.30 -20.21
CA GLY A 126 0.84 -3.99 -18.92
C GLY A 126 0.18 -5.20 -18.25
N CYS A 127 -0.06 -5.11 -16.95
CA CYS A 127 -0.77 -6.15 -16.20
C CYS A 127 -1.45 -5.58 -14.95
N ILE A 128 -2.30 -6.39 -14.33
CA ILE A 128 -2.93 -6.05 -13.05
C ILE A 128 -2.77 -7.19 -12.05
N LEU A 129 -2.21 -6.84 -10.89
CA LEU A 129 -2.13 -7.70 -9.72
C LEU A 129 -3.34 -7.44 -8.81
N GLY A 130 -4.28 -8.37 -8.88
CA GLY A 130 -5.59 -8.38 -8.26
C GLY A 130 -5.70 -9.14 -6.94
N ASP A 131 -4.59 -9.44 -6.27
CA ASP A 131 -4.57 -10.21 -5.03
C ASP A 131 -5.37 -9.54 -3.90
N ASP A 132 -6.08 -10.36 -3.12
CA ASP A 132 -6.85 -9.90 -1.96
C ASP A 132 -5.98 -9.08 -0.97
N MET A 133 -6.62 -8.12 -0.29
CA MET A 133 -5.93 -7.24 0.68
C MET A 133 -5.32 -8.07 1.82
N GLY A 134 -4.03 -7.90 2.06
CA GLY A 134 -3.27 -8.65 3.09
C GLY A 134 -2.36 -9.76 2.54
N LEU A 135 -2.43 -10.08 1.24
CA LEU A 135 -1.49 -11.03 0.59
C LEU A 135 -0.11 -10.42 0.27
N GLY A 136 0.12 -9.14 0.61
CA GLY A 136 1.40 -8.48 0.38
C GLY A 136 1.68 -8.15 -1.09
N LYS A 137 0.80 -7.38 -1.74
CA LYS A 137 1.05 -6.87 -3.11
C LYS A 137 2.28 -5.98 -3.17
N THR A 138 2.51 -5.17 -2.14
CA THR A 138 3.66 -4.26 -2.02
C THR A 138 4.98 -5.01 -2.12
N ILE A 139 5.16 -6.09 -1.35
CA ILE A 139 6.41 -6.87 -1.38
C ILE A 139 6.61 -7.60 -2.72
N GLN A 140 5.54 -8.04 -3.39
CA GLN A 140 5.66 -8.61 -4.74
C GLN A 140 6.22 -7.58 -5.74
N VAL A 141 5.75 -6.33 -5.65
CA VAL A 141 6.26 -5.22 -6.47
C VAL A 141 7.69 -4.87 -6.10
N ILE A 142 8.02 -4.78 -4.81
CA ILE A 142 9.39 -4.49 -4.36
C ILE A 142 10.36 -5.58 -4.83
N SER A 143 9.95 -6.85 -4.76
CA SER A 143 10.76 -7.98 -5.24
C SER A 143 10.99 -7.90 -6.76
N PHE A 144 9.96 -7.52 -7.52
CA PHE A 144 10.08 -7.22 -8.94
C PHE A 144 11.04 -6.06 -9.21
N LEU A 145 10.93 -4.94 -8.47
CA LEU A 145 11.82 -3.79 -8.61
C LEU A 145 13.27 -4.14 -8.26
N ALA A 146 13.49 -4.91 -7.18
CA ALA A 146 14.79 -5.37 -6.77
C ALA A 146 15.48 -6.18 -7.88
N ALA A 147 14.74 -7.09 -8.52
CA ALA A 147 15.28 -7.88 -9.63
C ALA A 147 15.63 -7.01 -10.84
N VAL A 148 14.74 -6.11 -11.26
CA VAL A 148 14.96 -5.28 -12.47
C VAL A 148 16.05 -4.22 -12.28
N LEU A 149 16.23 -3.75 -11.03
CA LEU A 149 17.30 -2.82 -10.63
C LEU A 149 18.58 -3.55 -10.19
N HIS A 150 18.61 -4.89 -10.25
CA HIS A 150 19.71 -5.75 -9.81
C HIS A 150 20.21 -5.47 -8.39
N LYS A 151 19.27 -5.18 -7.47
CA LYS A 151 19.56 -4.95 -6.05
C LYS A 151 19.85 -6.28 -5.36
N LYS A 152 20.84 -6.26 -4.48
CA LYS A 152 21.23 -7.44 -3.67
C LYS A 152 20.72 -7.36 -2.23
N GLY A 153 20.40 -6.16 -1.75
CA GLY A 153 20.03 -5.92 -0.34
C GLY A 153 21.22 -6.03 0.61
N THR A 154 22.45 -5.85 0.11
CA THR A 154 23.70 -5.95 0.87
C THR A 154 24.47 -4.63 0.86
N CYS A 155 25.61 -4.57 1.56
CA CYS A 155 26.49 -3.40 1.60
C CYS A 155 26.89 -2.88 0.20
N GLU A 156 26.97 -3.75 -0.81
CA GLU A 156 27.22 -3.34 -2.21
C GLU A 156 26.21 -2.29 -2.70
N ASP A 157 24.94 -2.40 -2.33
CA ASP A 157 23.93 -1.42 -2.73
C ASP A 157 24.12 -0.09 -2.00
N VAL A 158 24.59 -0.12 -0.75
CA VAL A 158 24.91 1.08 0.03
C VAL A 158 26.08 1.83 -0.61
N GLU A 159 27.13 1.11 -1.00
CA GLU A 159 28.27 1.68 -1.73
C GLU A 159 27.82 2.30 -3.06
N ASN A 160 27.03 1.58 -3.85
CA ASN A 160 26.50 2.07 -5.14
C ASN A 160 25.54 3.27 -4.97
N ASN A 161 24.98 3.43 -3.78
CA ASN A 161 24.11 4.54 -3.44
C ASN A 161 24.86 5.78 -2.93
N MET A 162 26.16 5.66 -2.65
CA MET A 162 26.96 6.73 -2.08
C MET A 162 27.06 7.95 -3.04
N PRO A 163 27.09 9.18 -2.50
CA PRO A 163 27.27 10.38 -3.32
C PRO A 163 28.54 10.35 -4.17
N GLU A 164 28.44 10.92 -5.38
CA GLU A 164 29.49 10.89 -6.40
C GLU A 164 30.83 11.50 -5.94
N PHE A 165 30.79 12.45 -5.00
CA PHE A 165 32.00 13.05 -4.41
C PHE A 165 32.77 12.08 -3.50
N LEU A 166 32.09 11.13 -2.85
CA LEU A 166 32.75 10.07 -2.06
C LEU A 166 33.27 8.95 -2.96
N LEU A 167 32.52 8.62 -4.03
CA LEU A 167 32.91 7.60 -5.01
C LEU A 167 34.17 7.99 -5.81
N ARG A 168 34.34 9.28 -6.12
CA ARG A 168 35.53 9.80 -6.82
C ARG A 168 36.84 9.55 -6.07
N THR A 169 36.79 9.61 -4.75
CA THR A 169 37.94 9.31 -3.87
C THR A 169 38.31 7.82 -3.91
N MET A 170 37.35 6.95 -4.27
CA MET A 170 37.48 5.49 -4.21
C MET A 170 37.85 4.81 -5.56
N LYS A 171 38.14 5.57 -6.64
CA LYS A 171 38.57 5.05 -7.96
C LYS A 171 37.76 3.84 -8.49
N LYS A 172 36.46 3.77 -8.20
CA LYS A 172 35.58 2.71 -8.73
C LYS A 172 34.92 3.24 -10.01
N GLU A 173 35.18 2.62 -11.15
CA GLU A 173 34.43 2.88 -12.38
C GLU A 173 32.97 2.51 -12.14
N SER A 174 32.06 3.48 -12.23
CA SER A 174 30.64 3.22 -12.16
C SER A 174 30.24 2.41 -13.40
N LYS A 175 29.93 1.12 -13.23
CA LYS A 175 29.20 0.35 -14.24
C LYS A 175 27.82 0.99 -14.39
N CYS A 176 27.73 1.98 -15.26
CA CYS A 176 26.55 2.80 -15.45
C CYS A 176 25.57 2.03 -16.35
N ASN A 177 24.84 1.08 -15.76
CA ASN A 177 23.64 0.56 -16.42
C ASN A 177 22.67 1.73 -16.67
N PRO A 178 21.94 1.75 -17.80
CA PRO A 178 20.95 2.79 -18.05
C PRO A 178 19.99 2.84 -16.87
N LYS A 179 19.92 3.99 -16.20
CA LYS A 179 19.19 4.15 -14.94
C LYS A 179 17.70 4.10 -15.24
N LYS A 180 17.11 2.92 -15.08
CA LYS A 180 15.66 2.70 -15.17
C LYS A 180 14.99 3.42 -14.00
N THR A 181 14.04 4.30 -14.30
CA THR A 181 13.26 5.00 -13.29
C THR A 181 11.82 4.50 -13.29
N PHE A 182 11.30 4.21 -12.10
CA PHE A 182 9.95 3.72 -11.86
C PHE A 182 9.10 4.79 -11.16
N LEU A 183 7.82 4.86 -11.53
CA LEU A 183 6.85 5.72 -10.85
C LEU A 183 5.84 4.87 -10.10
N ILE A 184 5.64 5.13 -8.81
CA ILE A 184 4.57 4.54 -8.01
C ILE A 184 3.57 5.63 -7.65
N VAL A 185 2.31 5.43 -8.04
CA VAL A 185 1.21 6.34 -7.73
C VAL A 185 0.31 5.67 -6.71
N ALA A 186 0.19 6.26 -5.52
CA ALA A 186 -0.60 5.70 -4.43
C ALA A 186 -1.48 6.77 -3.76
N PRO A 187 -2.54 6.37 -3.02
CA PRO A 187 -3.27 7.30 -2.15
C PRO A 187 -2.35 7.96 -1.11
N LEU A 188 -2.65 9.19 -0.70
CA LEU A 188 -1.82 9.93 0.25
C LEU A 188 -1.62 9.18 1.58
N SER A 189 -2.65 8.48 2.04
CA SER A 189 -2.63 7.71 3.29
C SER A 189 -1.61 6.57 3.32
N VAL A 190 -1.20 6.04 2.17
CA VAL A 190 -0.25 4.91 2.06
C VAL A 190 1.08 5.32 1.42
N LEU A 191 1.24 6.57 1.03
CA LEU A 191 2.43 7.05 0.33
C LEU A 191 3.71 6.86 1.17
N TYR A 192 3.65 7.21 2.46
CA TYR A 192 4.77 7.03 3.38
C TYR A 192 4.97 5.56 3.75
N ASN A 193 3.89 4.77 3.84
CA ASN A 193 4.02 3.33 4.00
C ASN A 193 4.81 2.70 2.83
N TRP A 194 4.57 3.13 1.58
CA TRP A 194 5.38 2.69 0.44
C TRP A 194 6.85 3.07 0.58
N LYS A 195 7.14 4.27 1.10
CA LYS A 195 8.51 4.72 1.35
C LYS A 195 9.20 3.84 2.40
N ASP A 196 8.50 3.57 3.50
CA ASP A 196 9.03 2.80 4.63
C ASP A 196 9.23 1.33 4.24
N GLU A 197 8.32 0.75 3.46
CA GLU A 197 8.47 -0.60 2.92
C GLU A 197 9.65 -0.69 1.94
N LEU A 198 9.81 0.28 1.03
CA LEU A 198 10.98 0.31 0.14
C LEU A 198 12.28 0.40 0.95
N ASP A 199 12.33 1.19 2.01
CA ASP A 199 13.50 1.28 2.89
C ASP A 199 13.70 0.02 3.74
N THR A 200 12.63 -0.67 4.13
CA THR A 200 12.73 -1.91 4.93
C THR A 200 13.30 -3.05 4.09
N TRP A 201 12.80 -3.22 2.86
CA TRP A 201 13.08 -4.40 2.04
C TRP A 201 14.31 -4.27 1.15
N GLY A 202 14.91 -3.09 1.02
CA GLY A 202 16.15 -2.93 0.24
C GLY A 202 16.70 -1.50 0.25
N TYR A 203 17.78 -1.30 -0.49
CA TYR A 203 18.46 -0.01 -0.60
C TYR A 203 18.13 0.68 -1.93
N PHE A 204 16.91 1.22 -2.01
CA PHE A 204 16.41 1.94 -3.20
C PHE A 204 16.65 3.45 -3.09
N LYS A 205 16.98 4.11 -4.21
CA LYS A 205 17.02 5.58 -4.29
C LYS A 205 15.60 6.12 -4.51
N VAL A 206 14.88 6.35 -3.42
CA VAL A 206 13.47 6.79 -3.44
C VAL A 206 13.33 8.32 -3.34
N SER A 207 12.43 8.92 -4.11
CA SER A 207 12.06 10.33 -3.99
C SER A 207 10.55 10.51 -3.88
N VAL A 208 10.09 11.32 -2.92
CA VAL A 208 8.66 11.54 -2.66
C VAL A 208 8.23 12.87 -3.25
N LEU A 209 7.47 12.83 -4.33
CA LEU A 209 6.93 14.00 -5.02
C LEU A 209 5.65 14.47 -4.33
N HIS A 210 5.79 14.96 -3.11
CA HIS A 210 4.71 15.52 -2.30
C HIS A 210 5.19 16.74 -1.48
N GLY A 211 4.29 17.65 -1.12
CA GLY A 211 4.63 18.87 -0.36
C GLY A 211 5.38 19.96 -1.15
N SER A 212 6.21 20.73 -0.45
CA SER A 212 6.90 21.94 -0.97
C SER A 212 8.21 21.64 -1.71
N LYS A 213 8.81 20.46 -1.50
CA LYS A 213 10.12 20.05 -2.07
C LYS A 213 10.04 19.39 -3.45
N LYS A 214 8.88 19.44 -4.10
CA LYS A 214 8.60 18.72 -5.36
C LYS A 214 9.54 19.09 -6.50
N HIS A 215 9.84 20.37 -6.69
CA HIS A 215 10.66 20.83 -7.82
C HIS A 215 12.11 20.36 -7.71
N ASP A 216 12.66 20.32 -6.49
CA ASP A 216 14.00 19.80 -6.22
C ASP A 216 14.08 18.30 -6.49
N ASP A 217 13.08 17.55 -6.01
CA ASP A 217 13.04 16.10 -6.19
C ASP A 217 12.76 15.71 -7.66
N LEU A 218 11.94 16.48 -8.39
CA LEU A 218 11.73 16.28 -9.82
C LEU A 218 13.00 16.57 -10.63
N SER A 219 13.79 17.56 -10.20
CA SER A 219 15.11 17.85 -10.79
C SER A 219 16.10 16.72 -10.54
N ARG A 220 16.09 16.09 -9.34
CA ARG A 220 16.91 14.91 -9.04
C ARG A 220 16.53 13.69 -9.89
N ILE A 221 15.23 13.51 -10.15
CA ILE A 221 14.74 12.45 -11.04
C ILE A 221 15.25 12.66 -12.47
N LYS A 222 15.15 13.90 -12.99
CA LYS A 222 15.67 14.25 -14.32
C LYS A 222 17.18 14.04 -14.45
N GLN A 223 17.93 14.22 -13.37
CA GLN A 223 19.37 13.95 -13.30
C GLN A 223 19.69 12.44 -13.19
N GLY A 224 18.69 11.55 -13.21
CA GLY A 224 18.89 10.12 -13.03
C GLY A 224 19.48 9.77 -11.67
N LYS A 225 19.16 10.53 -10.61
CA LYS A 225 19.62 10.22 -9.24
C LYS A 225 18.59 9.42 -8.44
N CYS A 226 17.45 9.12 -9.05
CA CYS A 226 16.33 8.42 -8.44
C CYS A 226 15.99 7.16 -9.24
N GLU A 227 15.74 6.07 -8.53
CA GLU A 227 15.28 4.80 -9.09
C GLU A 227 13.77 4.66 -8.99
N VAL A 228 13.19 5.11 -7.87
CA VAL A 228 11.75 4.99 -7.58
C VAL A 228 11.18 6.33 -7.12
N ALA A 229 10.26 6.89 -7.90
CA ALA A 229 9.52 8.08 -7.54
C ALA A 229 8.16 7.70 -6.95
N LEU A 230 7.80 8.27 -5.79
CA LEU A 230 6.50 8.09 -5.16
C LEU A 230 5.67 9.37 -5.33
N THR A 231 4.43 9.26 -5.78
CA THR A 231 3.51 10.40 -5.89
C THR A 231 2.07 10.02 -5.58
N THR A 232 1.21 11.03 -5.47
CA THR A 232 -0.23 10.84 -5.31
C THR A 232 -0.98 11.13 -6.61
N TYR A 233 -2.18 10.55 -6.72
CA TYR A 233 -3.11 10.80 -7.83
C TYR A 233 -3.38 12.29 -8.09
N GLU A 234 -3.42 13.09 -7.03
CA GLU A 234 -3.73 14.52 -7.10
C GLU A 234 -2.55 15.31 -7.65
N ILE A 235 -1.32 15.01 -7.19
CA ILE A 235 -0.12 15.67 -7.68
C ILE A 235 0.13 15.32 -9.16
N LEU A 236 -0.01 14.05 -9.52
CA LEU A 236 0.11 13.63 -10.91
C LEU A 236 -0.88 14.38 -11.82
N ARG A 237 -2.11 14.59 -11.36
CA ARG A 237 -3.13 15.36 -12.11
C ARG A 237 -2.72 16.82 -12.32
N LEU A 238 -2.13 17.45 -11.30
CA LEU A 238 -1.77 18.86 -11.36
C LEU A 238 -0.52 19.12 -12.20
N TYR A 239 0.44 18.19 -12.22
CA TYR A 239 1.77 18.40 -12.81
C TYR A 239 2.10 17.42 -13.95
N LEU A 240 1.08 16.92 -14.65
CA LEU A 240 1.24 15.88 -15.67
C LEU A 240 2.34 16.16 -16.70
N ASP A 241 2.48 17.42 -17.14
CA ASP A 241 3.47 17.82 -18.13
C ASP A 241 4.91 17.64 -17.62
N GLU A 242 5.15 17.93 -16.34
CA GLU A 242 6.45 17.69 -15.70
C GLU A 242 6.75 16.19 -15.61
N PHE A 243 5.75 15.36 -15.26
CA PHE A 243 5.92 13.91 -15.24
C PHE A 243 6.16 13.34 -16.64
N ASN A 244 5.52 13.89 -17.67
CA ASN A 244 5.71 13.48 -19.06
C ASN A 244 7.09 13.88 -19.65
N SER A 245 7.83 14.74 -18.97
CA SER A 245 9.21 15.09 -19.34
C SER A 245 10.25 14.04 -18.88
N VAL A 246 9.83 13.08 -18.05
CA VAL A 246 10.65 11.97 -17.56
C VAL A 246 10.25 10.68 -18.29
N GLU A 247 11.24 9.88 -18.70
CA GLU A 247 10.98 8.56 -19.30
C GLU A 247 10.82 7.50 -18.21
N TRP A 248 9.58 7.05 -18.00
CA TRP A 248 9.27 6.02 -17.00
C TRP A 248 9.35 4.62 -17.59
N SER A 249 10.22 3.79 -17.00
CA SER A 249 10.36 2.38 -17.36
C SER A 249 9.07 1.59 -17.08
N ALA A 250 8.47 1.80 -15.91
CA ALA A 250 7.11 1.34 -15.63
C ALA A 250 6.42 2.29 -14.65
N VAL A 251 5.09 2.36 -14.77
CA VAL A 251 4.22 3.06 -13.84
C VAL A 251 3.41 2.03 -13.08
N ILE A 252 3.55 2.01 -11.77
CA ILE A 252 2.82 1.15 -10.85
C ILE A 252 1.77 2.01 -10.15
N VAL A 253 0.50 1.59 -10.22
CA VAL A 253 -0.61 2.32 -9.61
C VAL A 253 -1.23 1.48 -8.52
N ASP A 254 -1.11 1.96 -7.29
CA ASP A 254 -1.75 1.36 -6.12
C ASP A 254 -3.20 1.82 -5.98
N GLU A 255 -4.09 0.92 -5.59
CA GLU A 255 -5.53 1.09 -5.64
C GLU A 255 -6.04 1.54 -7.01
N ALA A 256 -5.63 0.83 -8.07
CA ALA A 256 -5.98 1.10 -9.46
C ALA A 256 -7.51 1.19 -9.70
N HIS A 257 -8.34 0.64 -8.81
CA HIS A 257 -9.79 0.81 -8.82
C HIS A 257 -10.25 2.28 -8.73
N ARG A 258 -9.37 3.23 -8.34
CA ARG A 258 -9.64 4.67 -8.46
C ARG A 258 -9.82 5.15 -9.91
N ILE A 259 -9.28 4.41 -10.88
CA ILE A 259 -9.44 4.67 -12.33
C ILE A 259 -10.78 4.09 -12.82
N LYS A 260 -11.89 4.57 -12.25
CA LYS A 260 -13.22 4.00 -12.45
C LYS A 260 -14.02 4.56 -13.62
N ASN A 261 -13.79 5.84 -13.98
CA ASN A 261 -14.64 6.56 -14.91
C ASN A 261 -13.81 7.21 -16.03
N PRO A 262 -14.06 6.88 -17.32
CA PRO A 262 -13.38 7.49 -18.45
C PRO A 262 -13.48 9.02 -18.52
N LYS A 263 -14.54 9.60 -17.96
CA LYS A 263 -14.74 11.07 -17.92
C LYS A 263 -14.03 11.75 -16.75
N ALA A 264 -13.53 10.98 -15.78
CA ALA A 264 -12.83 11.56 -14.64
C ALA A 264 -11.47 12.10 -15.09
N GLN A 265 -11.12 13.30 -14.63
CA GLN A 265 -9.82 13.92 -14.91
C GLN A 265 -8.65 13.03 -14.52
N ILE A 266 -8.76 12.30 -13.40
CA ILE A 266 -7.73 11.35 -12.95
C ILE A 266 -7.49 10.27 -14.02
N THR A 267 -8.56 9.69 -14.57
CA THR A 267 -8.45 8.66 -15.61
C THR A 267 -7.85 9.22 -16.90
N GLN A 268 -8.23 10.43 -17.30
CA GLN A 268 -7.66 11.09 -18.48
C GLN A 268 -6.17 11.38 -18.29
N THR A 269 -5.79 11.87 -17.10
CA THR A 269 -4.39 12.10 -16.70
C THR A 269 -3.59 10.80 -16.78
N MET A 270 -4.09 9.74 -16.15
CA MET A 270 -3.43 8.43 -16.11
C MET A 270 -3.25 7.79 -17.48
N LYS A 271 -4.17 8.02 -18.41
CA LYS A 271 -4.05 7.55 -19.80
C LYS A 271 -3.06 8.37 -20.62
N SER A 272 -2.96 9.67 -20.33
CA SER A 272 -2.08 10.63 -21.02
C SER A 272 -0.63 10.58 -20.52
N LEU A 273 -0.39 9.92 -19.39
CA LEU A 273 0.94 9.67 -18.85
C LEU A 273 1.75 8.77 -19.80
N LYS A 274 2.93 9.26 -20.21
CA LYS A 274 3.88 8.53 -21.05
C LYS A 274 4.66 7.53 -20.20
N CYS A 275 4.57 6.25 -20.53
CA CYS A 275 5.33 5.18 -19.90
C CYS A 275 5.41 3.94 -20.78
N ASN A 276 6.43 3.11 -20.55
CA ASN A 276 6.64 1.90 -21.35
C ASN A 276 5.74 0.75 -20.89
N VAL A 277 5.55 0.61 -19.57
CA VAL A 277 4.76 -0.47 -18.96
C VAL A 277 3.83 0.09 -17.89
N ARG A 278 2.61 -0.45 -17.79
CA ARG A 278 1.58 -0.05 -16.81
C ARG A 278 1.18 -1.23 -15.94
N ILE A 279 1.39 -1.10 -14.64
CA ILE A 279 1.09 -2.14 -13.65
C ILE A 279 0.03 -1.60 -12.69
N GLY A 280 -1.12 -2.26 -12.63
CA GLY A 280 -2.17 -1.92 -11.66
C GLY A 280 -2.15 -2.84 -10.45
N LEU A 281 -2.27 -2.29 -9.24
CA LEU A 281 -2.49 -3.06 -8.02
C LEU A 281 -3.90 -2.78 -7.52
N THR A 282 -4.67 -3.81 -7.22
CA THR A 282 -5.99 -3.62 -6.61
C THR A 282 -6.40 -4.85 -5.81
N GLY A 283 -6.90 -4.66 -4.59
CA GLY A 283 -7.52 -5.75 -3.84
C GLY A 283 -8.97 -6.03 -4.24
N THR A 284 -9.62 -5.09 -4.92
CA THR A 284 -11.05 -5.14 -5.23
C THR A 284 -11.31 -4.61 -6.64
N ILE A 285 -11.45 -5.52 -7.60
CA ILE A 285 -11.59 -5.14 -9.03
C ILE A 285 -13.01 -4.70 -9.37
N LEU A 286 -13.99 -5.29 -8.70
CA LEU A 286 -15.42 -5.13 -8.95
C LEU A 286 -16.09 -4.63 -7.67
N GLN A 287 -15.78 -3.40 -7.25
CA GLN A 287 -16.52 -2.80 -6.14
C GLN A 287 -17.97 -2.51 -6.55
N ASN A 288 -18.21 -1.98 -7.76
CA ASN A 288 -19.56 -1.52 -8.13
C ASN A 288 -20.04 -1.82 -9.57
N ASN A 289 -19.20 -1.82 -10.62
CA ASN A 289 -19.70 -1.99 -12.01
C ASN A 289 -18.65 -2.57 -13.01
N MET A 290 -19.12 -3.35 -13.99
CA MET A 290 -18.32 -3.85 -15.13
C MET A 290 -17.64 -2.76 -15.96
N LYS A 291 -18.18 -1.53 -15.95
CA LYS A 291 -17.58 -0.35 -16.58
C LYS A 291 -16.27 0.06 -15.93
N GLU A 292 -16.14 -0.11 -14.60
CA GLU A 292 -14.91 0.20 -13.87
C GLU A 292 -13.82 -0.78 -14.29
N LEU A 293 -14.16 -2.07 -14.37
CA LEU A 293 -13.25 -3.10 -14.87
C LEU A 293 -12.72 -2.78 -16.28
N TRP A 294 -13.61 -2.42 -17.21
CA TRP A 294 -13.17 -2.01 -18.55
C TRP A 294 -12.22 -0.81 -18.50
N CYS A 295 -12.50 0.18 -17.65
CA CYS A 295 -11.70 1.39 -17.54
C CYS A 295 -10.29 1.11 -17.02
N VAL A 296 -10.15 0.25 -16.01
CA VAL A 296 -8.83 -0.14 -15.46
C VAL A 296 -8.06 -1.00 -16.45
N MET A 297 -8.72 -1.98 -17.08
CA MET A 297 -8.08 -2.84 -18.09
C MET A 297 -7.63 -2.05 -19.32
N ASP A 298 -8.45 -1.10 -19.80
CA ASP A 298 -8.11 -0.24 -20.94
C ASP A 298 -6.97 0.74 -20.62
N TRP A 299 -6.79 1.09 -19.34
CA TRP A 299 -5.61 1.83 -18.91
C TRP A 299 -4.35 0.95 -18.89
N ALA A 300 -4.41 -0.24 -18.27
CA ALA A 300 -3.27 -1.13 -18.12
C ALA A 300 -2.82 -1.75 -19.45
N VAL A 301 -3.76 -2.29 -20.23
CA VAL A 301 -3.52 -2.96 -21.52
C VAL A 301 -4.51 -2.39 -22.55
N PRO A 302 -4.20 -1.24 -23.16
CA PRO A 302 -5.07 -0.59 -24.14
C PRO A 302 -5.44 -1.53 -25.29
N GLY A 303 -6.72 -1.57 -25.66
CA GLY A 303 -7.21 -2.36 -26.80
C GLY A 303 -7.59 -3.82 -26.51
N LEU A 304 -7.18 -4.42 -25.39
CA LEU A 304 -7.45 -5.83 -25.06
C LEU A 304 -8.96 -6.19 -25.08
N LEU A 305 -9.77 -5.31 -24.50
CA LEU A 305 -11.23 -5.48 -24.40
C LEU A 305 -12.01 -4.80 -25.53
N GLY A 306 -11.31 -4.16 -26.47
CA GLY A 306 -11.90 -3.35 -27.53
C GLY A 306 -12.59 -2.07 -27.02
N SER A 307 -13.39 -1.44 -27.88
CA SER A 307 -14.07 -0.19 -27.56
C SER A 307 -15.11 -0.35 -26.45
N ARG A 308 -15.39 0.74 -25.72
CA ARG A 308 -16.37 0.77 -24.62
C ARG A 308 -17.75 0.26 -25.06
N LEU A 309 -18.18 0.63 -26.26
CA LEU A 309 -19.47 0.23 -26.82
C LEU A 309 -19.51 -1.29 -27.09
N HIS A 310 -18.43 -1.83 -27.67
CA HIS A 310 -18.31 -3.26 -27.91
C HIS A 310 -18.30 -4.04 -26.59
N PHE A 311 -17.51 -3.60 -25.61
CA PHE A 311 -17.45 -4.23 -24.30
C PHE A 311 -18.82 -4.19 -23.60
N LYS A 312 -19.52 -3.05 -23.68
CA LYS A 312 -20.84 -2.90 -23.08
C LYS A 312 -21.84 -3.91 -23.67
N LYS A 313 -21.96 -3.98 -24.99
CA LYS A 313 -22.91 -4.86 -25.68
C LYS A 313 -22.57 -6.36 -25.49
N LYS A 314 -21.29 -6.70 -25.48
CA LYS A 314 -20.83 -8.10 -25.48
C LYS A 314 -20.68 -8.71 -24.09
N PHE A 315 -20.34 -7.88 -23.08
CA PHE A 315 -20.04 -8.35 -21.73
C PHE A 315 -20.89 -7.66 -20.67
N SER A 316 -20.87 -6.32 -20.60
CA SER A 316 -21.54 -5.58 -19.52
C SER A 316 -23.05 -5.84 -19.48
N ASP A 317 -23.75 -5.62 -20.60
CA ASP A 317 -25.21 -5.72 -20.64
C ASP A 317 -25.67 -7.17 -20.37
N PRO A 318 -25.13 -8.22 -21.02
CA PRO A 318 -25.53 -9.59 -20.72
C PRO A 318 -25.30 -10.01 -19.26
N VAL A 319 -24.22 -9.54 -18.63
CA VAL A 319 -23.91 -9.86 -17.23
C VAL A 319 -24.86 -9.11 -16.29
N GLU A 320 -25.09 -7.81 -16.53
CA GLU A 320 -26.03 -7.01 -15.73
C GLU A 320 -27.47 -7.55 -15.84
N HIS A 321 -27.91 -7.99 -17.03
CA HIS A 321 -29.24 -8.59 -17.20
C HIS A 321 -29.34 -9.95 -16.49
N GLY A 322 -28.31 -10.79 -16.60
CA GLY A 322 -28.28 -12.09 -15.92
C GLY A 322 -28.25 -11.99 -14.39
N GLN A 323 -27.79 -10.88 -13.81
CA GLN A 323 -27.77 -10.68 -12.36
C GLN A 323 -29.08 -10.12 -11.78
N ARG A 324 -30.07 -9.77 -12.61
CA ARG A 324 -31.36 -9.24 -12.13
C ARG A 324 -32.19 -10.37 -11.52
N HIS A 325 -32.94 -10.03 -10.46
CA HIS A 325 -33.88 -10.97 -9.84
C HIS A 325 -35.00 -11.41 -10.81
N THR A 326 -35.30 -10.60 -11.83
CA THR A 326 -36.29 -10.90 -12.87
C THR A 326 -35.72 -11.64 -14.09
N ALA A 327 -34.46 -12.08 -14.04
CA ALA A 327 -33.78 -12.67 -15.18
C ALA A 327 -34.33 -14.06 -15.54
N THR A 328 -34.54 -14.29 -16.84
CA THR A 328 -34.89 -15.60 -17.36
C THR A 328 -33.70 -16.56 -17.30
N LYS A 329 -33.98 -17.89 -17.31
CA LYS A 329 -32.91 -18.92 -17.37
C LYS A 329 -31.97 -18.73 -18.57
N ARG A 330 -32.47 -18.21 -19.71
CA ARG A 330 -31.67 -17.92 -20.91
C ARG A 330 -30.72 -16.73 -20.70
N GLU A 331 -31.19 -15.67 -20.05
CA GLU A 331 -30.37 -14.50 -19.73
C GLU A 331 -29.29 -14.84 -18.70
N LEU A 332 -29.63 -15.63 -17.68
CA LEU A 332 -28.67 -16.18 -16.72
C LEU A 332 -27.55 -16.99 -17.42
N ALA A 333 -27.92 -17.89 -18.33
CA ALA A 333 -26.96 -18.68 -19.10
C ALA A 333 -26.08 -17.79 -20.01
N THR A 334 -26.67 -16.77 -20.63
CA THR A 334 -25.95 -15.82 -21.49
C THR A 334 -24.96 -14.98 -20.69
N GLY A 335 -25.36 -14.48 -19.52
CA GLY A 335 -24.51 -13.74 -18.60
C GLY A 335 -23.33 -14.58 -18.10
N ARG A 336 -23.56 -15.83 -17.68
CA ARG A 336 -22.48 -16.76 -17.28
C ARG A 336 -21.50 -17.05 -18.42
N LYS A 337 -22.00 -17.29 -19.64
CA LYS A 337 -21.14 -17.49 -20.83
C LYS A 337 -20.32 -16.24 -21.15
N ALA A 338 -20.91 -15.04 -21.05
CA ALA A 338 -20.19 -13.79 -21.27
C ALA A 338 -19.08 -13.59 -20.22
N MET A 339 -19.35 -13.88 -18.95
CA MET A 339 -18.38 -13.79 -17.86
C MET A 339 -17.21 -14.77 -18.05
N LEU A 340 -17.48 -16.03 -18.43
CA LEU A 340 -16.42 -17.00 -18.71
C LEU A 340 -15.54 -16.57 -19.89
N LYS A 341 -16.14 -16.04 -20.96
CA LYS A 341 -15.39 -15.49 -22.10
C LYS A 341 -14.54 -14.29 -21.69
N LEU A 342 -15.05 -13.44 -20.81
CA LEU A 342 -14.30 -12.29 -20.28
C LEU A 342 -13.12 -12.75 -19.41
N ALA A 343 -13.36 -13.70 -18.49
CA ALA A 343 -12.31 -14.24 -17.62
C ALA A 343 -11.17 -14.88 -18.42
N ARG A 344 -11.48 -15.68 -19.45
CA ARG A 344 -10.47 -16.26 -20.36
C ARG A 344 -9.68 -15.22 -21.14
N LYS A 345 -10.31 -14.10 -21.51
CA LYS A 345 -9.61 -12.99 -22.15
C LYS A 345 -8.70 -12.23 -21.19
N MET A 346 -9.04 -12.20 -19.90
CA MET A 346 -8.29 -11.45 -18.90
C MET A 346 -7.19 -12.28 -18.22
N SER A 347 -7.31 -13.61 -18.19
CA SER A 347 -6.42 -14.48 -17.40
C SER A 347 -4.94 -14.33 -17.71
N GLY A 348 -4.58 -13.87 -18.91
CA GLY A 348 -3.20 -13.61 -19.29
C GLY A 348 -2.62 -12.32 -18.70
N TRP A 349 -3.44 -11.30 -18.42
CA TRP A 349 -2.99 -9.96 -17.97
C TRP A 349 -3.47 -9.61 -16.56
N PHE A 350 -4.18 -10.53 -15.93
CA PHE A 350 -4.88 -10.31 -14.68
C PHE A 350 -4.65 -11.49 -13.72
N LEU A 351 -3.80 -11.28 -12.72
CA LEU A 351 -3.52 -12.29 -11.70
C LEU A 351 -4.31 -11.97 -10.43
N ARG A 352 -5.17 -12.88 -9.97
CA ARG A 352 -5.89 -12.73 -8.69
C ARG A 352 -5.87 -14.01 -7.89
N ARG A 353 -5.44 -13.87 -6.65
CA ARG A 353 -5.50 -14.92 -5.64
C ARG A 353 -6.29 -14.45 -4.43
N THR A 354 -6.94 -15.42 -3.79
CA THR A 354 -7.76 -15.18 -2.61
C THR A 354 -7.08 -15.67 -1.35
N LYS A 355 -7.53 -15.17 -0.19
CA LYS A 355 -7.03 -15.64 1.12
C LYS A 355 -7.24 -17.12 1.39
N ALA A 356 -8.01 -17.83 0.56
CA ALA A 356 -8.15 -19.28 0.63
C ALA A 356 -6.81 -20.01 0.47
N LEU A 357 -5.80 -19.39 -0.18
CA LEU A 357 -4.45 -19.98 -0.29
C LEU A 357 -3.68 -20.03 1.03
N ILE A 358 -4.04 -19.19 2.00
CA ILE A 358 -3.35 -19.07 3.29
C ILE A 358 -4.33 -19.26 4.45
N SER A 359 -5.48 -19.88 4.20
CA SER A 359 -6.53 -20.04 5.22
C SER A 359 -6.10 -20.93 6.38
N ASP A 360 -5.13 -21.82 6.15
CA ASP A 360 -4.45 -22.67 7.12
C ASP A 360 -3.52 -21.87 8.07
N GLN A 361 -2.99 -20.73 7.61
CA GLN A 361 -2.02 -19.91 8.33
C GLN A 361 -2.67 -18.72 9.08
N LEU A 362 -3.93 -18.43 8.80
CA LEU A 362 -4.65 -17.31 9.39
C LEU A 362 -5.59 -17.78 10.51
N PRO A 363 -5.73 -17.01 11.60
CA PRO A 363 -6.76 -17.27 12.59
C PRO A 363 -8.15 -17.14 11.96
N LYS A 364 -9.13 -17.88 12.50
CA LYS A 364 -10.52 -17.79 12.04
C LYS A 364 -11.06 -16.38 12.29
N LYS A 365 -11.68 -15.79 11.27
CA LYS A 365 -12.37 -14.50 11.40
C LYS A 365 -13.75 -14.73 12.03
N GLU A 366 -14.00 -14.12 13.19
CA GLU A 366 -15.32 -14.06 13.81
C GLU A 366 -15.94 -12.68 13.56
N ASP A 367 -17.06 -12.64 12.84
CA ASP A 367 -17.84 -11.41 12.64
C ASP A 367 -18.99 -11.37 13.65
N ARG A 368 -18.88 -10.51 14.67
CA ARG A 368 -19.93 -10.31 15.69
C ARG A 368 -20.70 -9.03 15.38
N ILE A 369 -22.01 -9.17 15.15
CA ILE A 369 -22.92 -8.02 14.98
C ILE A 369 -23.46 -7.65 16.36
N VAL A 370 -23.04 -6.50 16.88
CA VAL A 370 -23.52 -5.95 18.15
C VAL A 370 -24.62 -4.94 17.86
N TYR A 371 -25.83 -5.22 18.34
CA TYR A 371 -26.96 -4.31 18.22
C TYR A 371 -27.00 -3.39 19.45
N CYS A 372 -26.68 -2.12 19.24
CA CYS A 372 -26.75 -1.10 20.29
C CYS A 372 -28.08 -0.33 20.17
N SER A 373 -28.89 -0.36 21.23
CA SER A 373 -30.12 0.45 21.31
C SER A 373 -29.78 1.92 21.55
N LEU A 374 -30.52 2.83 20.90
CA LEU A 374 -30.40 4.27 21.16
C LEU A 374 -30.84 4.61 22.59
N THR A 375 -30.17 5.58 23.23
CA THR A 375 -30.62 6.10 24.53
C THR A 375 -31.91 6.91 24.38
N GLU A 376 -32.64 7.11 25.48
CA GLU A 376 -33.86 7.95 25.47
C GLU A 376 -33.57 9.37 24.96
N PHE A 377 -32.40 9.93 25.31
CA PHE A 377 -31.98 11.22 24.78
C PHE A 377 -31.73 11.17 23.26
N GLN A 378 -31.00 10.15 22.77
CA GLN A 378 -30.79 9.98 21.32
C GLN A 378 -32.10 9.81 20.57
N LYS A 379 -33.07 9.06 21.12
CA LYS A 379 -34.41 8.91 20.54
C LYS A 379 -35.14 10.26 20.48
N ALA A 380 -35.10 11.04 21.55
CA ALA A 380 -35.74 12.36 21.59
C ALA A 380 -35.14 13.33 20.55
N VAL A 381 -33.82 13.37 20.43
CA VAL A 381 -33.13 14.17 19.40
C VAL A 381 -33.45 13.64 17.99
N TYR A 382 -33.48 12.32 17.80
CA TYR A 382 -33.80 11.70 16.51
C TYR A 382 -35.23 12.05 16.06
N GLN A 383 -36.20 11.96 16.99
CA GLN A 383 -37.59 12.35 16.79
C GLN A 383 -37.69 13.84 16.39
N ALA A 384 -37.02 14.74 17.11
CA ALA A 384 -37.01 16.17 16.81
C ALA A 384 -36.42 16.47 15.41
N VAL A 385 -35.41 15.71 14.96
CA VAL A 385 -34.89 15.83 13.58
C VAL A 385 -35.94 15.38 12.56
N LEU A 386 -36.66 14.28 12.81
CA LEU A 386 -37.70 13.77 11.90
C LEU A 386 -38.90 14.70 11.76
N GLU A 387 -39.21 15.48 12.79
CA GLU A 387 -40.32 16.42 12.81
C GLU A 387 -40.04 17.73 12.05
N THR A 388 -38.81 17.93 11.56
CA THR A 388 -38.48 19.10 10.74
C THR A 388 -39.19 19.11 9.39
N GLU A 389 -39.59 20.29 8.92
CA GLU A 389 -40.32 20.48 7.66
C GLU A 389 -39.58 19.90 6.44
N ASP A 390 -38.25 20.02 6.43
CA ASP A 390 -37.39 19.49 5.37
C ASP A 390 -37.48 17.96 5.25
N VAL A 391 -37.60 17.23 6.38
CA VAL A 391 -37.79 15.77 6.36
C VAL A 391 -39.17 15.43 5.81
N GLY A 392 -40.21 16.18 6.19
CA GLY A 392 -41.55 16.06 5.62
C GLY A 392 -41.54 16.22 4.10
N LEU A 393 -40.83 17.22 3.57
CA LEU A 393 -40.65 17.44 2.14
C LEU A 393 -39.93 16.26 1.45
N VAL A 394 -38.92 15.68 2.10
CA VAL A 394 -38.18 14.52 1.57
C VAL A 394 -39.06 13.26 1.55
N LEU A 395 -39.85 13.01 2.59
CA LEU A 395 -40.75 11.85 2.68
C LEU A 395 -41.88 11.94 1.64
N GLN A 396 -42.48 13.12 1.49
CA GLN A 396 -43.59 13.36 0.56
C GLN A 396 -43.12 13.61 -0.89
N ALA A 397 -41.80 13.58 -1.15
CA ALA A 397 -41.22 13.84 -2.47
C ALA A 397 -41.75 12.93 -3.59
N GLY A 398 -42.22 11.72 -3.23
CA GLY A 398 -42.78 10.74 -4.16
C GLY A 398 -44.23 10.97 -4.58
N GLU A 399 -44.98 11.76 -3.81
CA GLU A 399 -46.43 11.97 -3.96
C GLU A 399 -46.77 12.92 -5.10
N SER A 400 -48.03 12.90 -5.55
CA SER A 400 -48.57 13.86 -6.52
C SER A 400 -48.58 15.28 -5.95
N CYS A 401 -48.20 16.26 -6.75
CA CYS A 401 -48.21 17.64 -6.32
C CYS A 401 -49.64 18.21 -6.32
N SER A 402 -49.96 19.02 -5.31
CA SER A 402 -51.23 19.74 -5.16
C SER A 402 -51.47 20.82 -6.24
N CYS A 403 -50.47 21.10 -7.08
CA CYS A 403 -50.51 22.10 -8.15
C CYS A 403 -51.35 21.69 -9.38
N ASN A 404 -52.15 20.61 -9.31
CA ASN A 404 -52.89 19.98 -10.43
C ASN A 404 -52.07 19.68 -11.70
N SER A 405 -50.73 19.72 -11.64
CA SER A 405 -49.86 19.54 -12.81
C SER A 405 -49.66 18.07 -13.24
N GLY A 406 -50.22 17.11 -12.50
CA GLY A 406 -49.98 15.68 -12.69
C GLY A 406 -48.53 15.23 -12.40
N ARG A 407 -47.64 16.13 -11.96
CA ARG A 407 -46.24 15.83 -11.65
C ARG A 407 -46.06 15.51 -10.17
N LYS A 408 -45.03 14.72 -9.85
CA LYS A 408 -44.62 14.45 -8.45
C LYS A 408 -44.16 15.73 -7.77
N ARG A 409 -44.35 15.85 -6.45
CA ARG A 409 -43.97 17.02 -5.64
C ARG A 409 -42.53 17.48 -5.89
N LYS A 410 -41.59 16.52 -5.92
CA LYS A 410 -40.17 16.78 -6.21
C LYS A 410 -39.85 17.38 -7.58
N ASN A 411 -40.79 17.29 -8.52
CA ASN A 411 -40.64 17.77 -9.90
C ASN A 411 -41.60 18.94 -10.23
N CYS A 412 -42.45 19.41 -9.29
CA CYS A 412 -43.33 20.58 -9.43
C CYS A 412 -42.90 21.68 -8.42
N CYS A 413 -43.77 22.06 -7.48
CA CYS A 413 -43.61 23.18 -6.56
C CYS A 413 -42.59 22.94 -5.44
N TYR A 414 -42.33 21.68 -5.08
CA TYR A 414 -41.47 21.32 -3.95
C TYR A 414 -40.09 20.85 -4.40
N LYS A 415 -39.55 21.45 -5.48
CA LYS A 415 -38.19 21.12 -5.96
C LYS A 415 -37.11 21.54 -4.96
N VAL A 416 -37.36 22.64 -4.28
CA VAL A 416 -36.49 23.25 -3.29
C VAL A 416 -37.25 23.51 -1.99
N ASN A 417 -36.56 23.53 -0.86
CA ASN A 417 -37.13 24.04 0.38
C ASN A 417 -37.25 25.58 0.35
N ALA A 418 -37.77 26.15 1.44
CA ALA A 418 -37.88 27.60 1.63
C ALA A 418 -36.52 28.35 1.52
N HIS A 419 -35.41 27.62 1.60
CA HIS A 419 -34.05 28.15 1.56
C HIS A 419 -33.31 27.88 0.24
N GLY A 420 -34.01 27.36 -0.78
CA GLY A 420 -33.44 27.13 -2.12
C GLY A 420 -32.64 25.83 -2.26
N GLU A 421 -32.66 24.94 -1.28
CA GLU A 421 -31.94 23.67 -1.31
C GLU A 421 -32.77 22.56 -1.95
N THR A 422 -32.14 21.81 -2.85
CA THR A 422 -32.83 20.71 -3.54
C THR A 422 -33.10 19.53 -2.61
N ILE A 423 -34.20 18.79 -2.85
CA ILE A 423 -34.53 17.55 -2.13
C ILE A 423 -33.37 16.55 -2.09
N LYS A 424 -32.58 16.46 -3.17
CA LYS A 424 -31.43 15.54 -3.22
C LYS A 424 -30.36 15.95 -2.21
N SER A 425 -30.07 17.25 -2.09
CA SER A 425 -29.14 17.78 -1.10
C SER A 425 -29.65 17.50 0.32
N LEU A 426 -30.92 17.84 0.58
CA LEU A 426 -31.57 17.62 1.88
C LEU A 426 -31.51 16.17 2.32
N ARG A 427 -31.82 15.23 1.42
CA ARG A 427 -31.75 13.79 1.72
C ARG A 427 -30.37 13.35 2.21
N PHE A 428 -29.29 13.81 1.58
CA PHE A 428 -27.93 13.45 1.99
C PHE A 428 -27.52 14.16 3.30
N SER A 429 -27.90 15.43 3.46
CA SER A 429 -27.65 16.19 4.70
C SER A 429 -28.33 15.53 5.90
N TYR A 430 -29.63 15.23 5.80
CA TYR A 430 -30.39 14.61 6.89
C TYR A 430 -29.95 13.18 7.20
N LEU A 431 -29.56 12.37 6.21
CA LEU A 431 -28.93 11.08 6.47
C LEU A 431 -27.64 11.22 7.29
N THR A 432 -26.84 12.25 7.01
CA THR A 432 -25.60 12.53 7.76
C THR A 432 -25.91 12.97 9.20
N ILE A 433 -26.92 13.82 9.39
CA ILE A 433 -27.41 14.26 10.71
C ILE A 433 -27.88 13.07 11.53
N LEU A 434 -28.74 12.21 10.99
CA LEU A 434 -29.25 11.02 11.69
C LEU A 434 -28.13 10.02 12.01
N GLN A 435 -27.15 9.86 11.12
CA GLN A 435 -25.94 9.05 11.40
C GLN A 435 -25.11 9.63 12.55
N LYS A 436 -24.95 10.96 12.62
CA LYS A 436 -24.28 11.64 13.74
C LYS A 436 -25.03 11.39 15.05
N VAL A 437 -26.35 11.61 15.10
CA VAL A 437 -27.18 11.36 16.29
C VAL A 437 -27.06 9.91 16.76
N ALA A 438 -27.15 8.95 15.84
CA ALA A 438 -27.04 7.52 16.15
C ALA A 438 -25.65 7.12 16.68
N ASN A 439 -24.58 7.81 16.26
CA ASN A 439 -23.25 7.62 16.82
C ASN A 439 -23.12 8.26 18.20
N HIS A 440 -23.43 9.55 18.30
CA HIS A 440 -23.42 10.33 19.54
C HIS A 440 -24.11 11.69 19.32
N ALA A 441 -25.01 12.11 20.21
CA ALA A 441 -25.76 13.36 20.05
C ALA A 441 -24.88 14.63 19.95
N ALA A 442 -23.78 14.71 20.72
CA ALA A 442 -22.82 15.80 20.69
C ALA A 442 -22.12 16.04 19.33
N LEU A 443 -22.07 15.05 18.42
CA LEU A 443 -21.46 15.21 17.08
C LEU A 443 -22.23 16.18 16.17
N LEU A 444 -23.45 16.56 16.55
CA LEU A 444 -24.21 17.60 15.87
C LEU A 444 -23.69 19.01 16.17
N GLN A 445 -22.94 19.20 17.25
CA GLN A 445 -22.42 20.51 17.64
C GLN A 445 -20.97 20.77 17.20
N THR A 446 -20.26 19.76 16.69
CA THR A 446 -18.86 19.92 16.29
C THR A 446 -18.72 20.56 14.90
N ASP A 447 -17.99 21.69 14.85
CA ASP A 447 -17.73 22.57 13.70
C ASP A 447 -16.73 21.97 12.68
N ASN A 448 -17.04 20.83 12.05
CA ASN A 448 -16.11 20.15 11.13
C ASN A 448 -16.67 19.91 9.71
N THR A 449 -17.48 20.83 9.14
CA THR A 449 -18.07 20.62 7.79
C THR A 449 -17.81 21.77 6.82
N SER A 450 -18.13 21.63 5.52
CA SER A 450 -17.87 22.71 4.55
C SER A 450 -18.76 23.95 4.80
N LYS A 451 -18.26 25.17 4.52
CA LYS A 451 -18.91 26.47 4.84
C LYS A 451 -20.42 26.59 4.50
N GLN A 452 -20.89 25.97 3.41
CA GLN A 452 -22.31 25.99 3.02
C GLN A 452 -23.15 24.93 3.75
N GLN A 453 -22.59 23.74 3.95
CA GLN A 453 -23.24 22.68 4.73
C GLN A 453 -23.28 23.04 6.21
N GLU A 454 -22.29 23.78 6.71
CA GLU A 454 -22.26 24.31 8.06
C GLU A 454 -23.45 25.24 8.34
N ALA A 455 -23.82 26.13 7.41
CA ALA A 455 -24.93 27.05 7.64
C ALA A 455 -26.28 26.33 7.76
N HIS A 456 -26.54 25.35 6.88
CA HIS A 456 -27.76 24.55 6.92
C HIS A 456 -27.78 23.62 8.15
N ILE A 457 -26.70 22.89 8.40
CA ILE A 457 -26.60 21.98 9.56
C ILE A 457 -26.71 22.78 10.86
N LYS A 458 -26.04 23.94 10.98
CA LYS A 458 -26.17 24.81 12.17
C LYS A 458 -27.61 25.25 12.39
N ARG A 459 -28.34 25.63 11.33
CA ARG A 459 -29.75 26.00 11.44
C ARG A 459 -30.61 24.84 11.96
N VAL A 460 -30.48 23.68 11.34
CA VAL A 460 -31.22 22.47 11.74
C VAL A 460 -30.86 22.07 13.18
N CYS A 461 -29.58 22.12 13.54
CA CYS A 461 -29.11 21.86 14.90
C CYS A 461 -29.71 22.88 15.89
N SER A 462 -29.72 24.17 15.58
CA SER A 462 -30.32 25.18 16.44
C SER A 462 -31.83 24.96 16.64
N GLN A 463 -32.55 24.54 15.59
CA GLN A 463 -33.97 24.21 15.68
C GLN A 463 -34.23 22.93 16.47
N VAL A 464 -33.38 21.91 16.34
CA VAL A 464 -33.55 20.64 17.05
C VAL A 464 -33.17 20.79 18.52
N PHE A 465 -32.11 21.54 18.82
CA PHE A 465 -31.63 21.73 20.18
C PHE A 465 -32.31 22.87 20.94
N SER A 466 -33.19 23.66 20.30
CA SER A 466 -34.05 24.59 21.05
C SER A 466 -34.95 23.85 22.06
N SER A 467 -35.26 22.58 21.79
CA SER A 467 -36.00 21.70 22.69
C SER A 467 -35.13 21.08 23.80
N PHE A 468 -33.81 21.29 23.80
CA PHE A 468 -32.85 20.70 24.76
C PHE A 468 -31.78 21.71 25.22
N PRO A 469 -32.15 22.84 25.87
CA PRO A 469 -31.22 23.90 26.24
C PRO A 469 -30.12 23.45 27.21
N ASP A 470 -30.46 22.59 28.19
CA ASP A 470 -29.51 22.08 29.19
C ASP A 470 -28.34 21.31 28.54
N PHE A 471 -28.65 20.52 27.51
CA PHE A 471 -27.62 19.78 26.77
C PHE A 471 -26.70 20.71 25.97
N VAL A 472 -27.25 21.79 25.40
CA VAL A 472 -26.46 22.81 24.65
C VAL A 472 -25.52 23.58 25.56
N GLN A 473 -25.94 23.83 26.81
CA GLN A 473 -25.10 24.49 27.78
C GLN A 473 -23.99 23.55 28.27
N LEU A 474 -24.33 22.31 28.64
CA LEU A 474 -23.36 21.29 29.07
C LEU A 474 -22.32 20.96 27.99
N SER A 475 -22.73 20.91 26.72
CA SER A 475 -21.80 20.66 25.62
C SER A 475 -20.86 21.83 25.34
N LYS A 476 -21.24 23.06 25.68
CA LYS A 476 -20.38 24.25 25.58
C LYS A 476 -19.41 24.35 26.76
N ASP A 477 -19.91 24.08 27.96
CA ASP A 477 -19.17 24.25 29.21
C ASP A 477 -18.21 23.06 29.47
N ALA A 478 -18.61 21.84 29.09
CA ALA A 478 -17.84 20.62 29.31
C ALA A 478 -17.96 19.65 28.12
N ALA A 479 -17.43 20.06 26.97
CA ALA A 479 -17.50 19.29 25.72
C ALA A 479 -16.91 17.87 25.84
N PHE A 480 -15.79 17.71 26.57
CA PHE A 480 -15.13 16.42 26.75
C PHE A 480 -15.94 15.46 27.63
N GLU A 481 -16.53 15.96 28.72
CA GLU A 481 -17.36 15.16 29.63
C GLU A 481 -18.68 14.77 28.95
N THR A 482 -19.28 15.68 28.18
CA THR A 482 -20.52 15.44 27.43
C THR A 482 -20.33 14.40 26.30
N ILE A 483 -19.15 14.35 25.68
CA ILE A 483 -18.80 13.32 24.68
C ILE A 483 -18.47 11.97 25.33
N SER A 484 -18.11 11.99 26.61
CA SER A 484 -17.72 10.79 27.36
C SER A 484 -18.89 10.15 28.13
N ASP A 485 -20.04 10.82 28.20
CA ASP A 485 -21.20 10.38 28.99
C ASP A 485 -22.06 9.34 28.22
N PRO A 486 -22.20 8.10 28.73
CA PRO A 486 -23.04 7.06 28.14
C PRO A 486 -24.53 7.42 28.03
N LYS A 487 -25.00 8.45 28.73
CA LYS A 487 -26.37 8.98 28.60
C LYS A 487 -26.67 9.45 27.18
N TYR A 488 -25.65 9.94 26.46
CA TYR A 488 -25.79 10.56 25.14
C TYR A 488 -25.36 9.66 23.98
N SER A 489 -24.88 8.44 24.27
CA SER A 489 -24.55 7.42 23.26
C SER A 489 -24.85 6.01 23.75
N GLY A 490 -25.79 5.34 23.08
CA GLY A 490 -26.14 3.94 23.35
C GLY A 490 -24.99 2.98 23.02
N LYS A 491 -24.05 3.41 22.17
CA LYS A 491 -22.84 2.65 21.84
C LYS A 491 -21.82 2.61 22.98
N MET A 492 -21.90 3.55 23.92
CA MET A 492 -21.02 3.59 25.09
C MET A 492 -21.62 2.87 26.30
N LYS A 493 -22.89 2.44 26.22
CA LYS A 493 -23.55 1.62 27.25
C LYS A 493 -23.31 0.12 27.10
N VAL A 494 -22.89 -0.30 25.90
CA VAL A 494 -22.59 -1.69 25.51
C VAL A 494 -21.08 -1.80 25.40
#